data_AF-A0A8T8HVX1-F1
#
_entry.id   AF-A0A8T8HVX1-F1
#
_cell.length_a   1.000
_cell.length_b   1.000
_cell.length_c   1.000
_cell.angle_alpha   90.00
_cell.angle_beta   90.00
_cell.angle_gamma   90.00
#
_symmetry.space_group_name_H-M   'P 1'
#
loop_
_entity.id
_entity.type
_entity.pdbx_description
1 polymer ?
#
loop_
_entity_poly.entity_id
_entity_poly.type
_entity_poly.pdbx_seq_one_letter_code
_entity_poly.pdbx_strand_id
1 'polypeptide(L)'
;MRLTLFYGGLCLASCLVLLTVVLLLSGQTLAGSVEVVIRDAFTGERRTSVTVLPKQSAEAAAMTPGQVKSLAEEIRDNALHHLVLMSAIAVGVMVLFASVVGWWVAGRVLRPLHTITEQARSMSARNIHERIALDGPPDELRDLADTFDDMLERLDRTFTSQRRFVANASHELRTPLAIERAIIQVRLANARPEDIDAIREELLDANRRSDRLLQGLLLLARSENGLPERHPVDVAAVAGA
;
A
#
# COMPACT_ATOMS: atom_id res chain seq x y z
N MET A 1 4.96 -4.44 8.73
CA MET A 1 3.81 -4.68 9.62
C MET A 1 3.64 -3.61 10.71
N ARG A 2 4.33 -2.45 10.63
CA ARG A 2 4.45 -1.51 11.77
C ARG A 2 3.43 -0.38 11.72
N LEU A 3 3.02 0.03 10.52
CA LEU A 3 2.14 1.18 10.33
C LEU A 3 0.71 0.89 10.78
N THR A 4 0.13 -0.22 10.31
CA THR A 4 -1.23 -0.65 10.68
C THR A 4 -1.35 -1.01 12.16
N LEU A 5 -0.29 -1.57 12.76
CA LEU A 5 -0.23 -1.84 14.20
C LEU A 5 -0.15 -0.55 15.03
N PHE A 6 0.65 0.43 14.63
CA PHE A 6 0.73 1.71 15.36
C PHE A 6 -0.57 2.52 15.25
N TYR A 7 -1.12 2.68 14.04
CA TYR A 7 -2.35 3.46 13.86
C TYR A 7 -3.59 2.72 14.34
N GLY A 8 -3.64 1.40 14.20
CA GLY A 8 -4.67 0.55 14.79
C GLY A 8 -4.63 0.60 16.31
N GLY A 9 -3.44 0.50 16.91
CA GLY A 9 -3.23 0.64 18.35
C GLY A 9 -3.63 2.01 18.89
N LEU A 10 -3.29 3.09 18.18
CA LEU A 10 -3.69 4.45 18.54
C LEU A 10 -5.21 4.64 18.47
N CYS A 11 -5.85 4.13 17.42
CA CYS A 11 -7.30 4.17 17.25
C CYS A 11 -8.00 3.38 18.36
N LEU A 12 -7.54 2.16 18.66
CA LEU A 12 -8.07 1.33 19.74
C LEU A 12 -7.86 1.96 21.11
N ALA A 13 -6.69 2.53 21.39
CA ALA A 13 -6.40 3.21 22.63
C ALA A 13 -7.33 4.42 22.82
N SER A 14 -7.54 5.21 21.77
CA SER A 14 -8.45 6.36 21.82
C SER A 14 -9.91 5.94 22.00
N CYS A 15 -10.32 4.86 21.35
CA CYS A 15 -11.65 4.27 21.52
C CYS A 15 -11.85 3.75 22.95
N LEU A 16 -10.83 3.11 23.53
CA LEU A 16 -10.85 2.56 24.88
C LEU A 16 -10.89 3.66 25.94
N VAL A 17 -10.09 4.72 25.79
CA VAL A 17 -10.14 5.88 26.69
C VAL A 17 -11.53 6.51 26.68
N LEU A 18 -12.10 6.72 25.50
CA LEU A 18 -13.40 7.37 25.36
C LEU A 18 -14.54 6.49 25.89
N LEU A 19 -14.49 5.18 25.65
CA LEU A 19 -15.41 4.20 26.23
C LEU A 19 -15.30 4.15 27.77
N THR A 20 -14.08 4.26 28.31
CA THR A 20 -13.85 4.32 29.75
C THR A 20 -14.47 5.57 30.37
N VAL A 21 -14.32 6.72 29.72
CA VAL A 21 -14.94 7.98 30.16
C VAL A 21 -16.47 7.89 30.15
N VAL A 22 -17.06 7.29 29.11
CA VAL A 22 -18.50 7.05 29.02
C VAL A 22 -19.01 6.16 30.15
N LEU A 23 -18.33 5.04 30.41
CA LEU A 23 -18.72 4.11 31.46
C LEU A 23 -18.58 4.74 32.85
N LEU A 24 -17.55 5.56 33.08
CA LEU A 24 -17.39 6.30 34.33
C LEU A 24 -18.52 7.31 34.57
N LEU A 25 -18.92 8.06 33.54
CA LEU A 25 -20.05 8.99 33.63
C LEU A 25 -21.37 8.26 33.92
N SER A 26 -21.62 7.12 33.25
CA SER A 26 -22.79 6.29 33.52
C SER A 26 -22.79 5.73 34.94
N GLY A 27 -21.65 5.22 35.42
CA GLY A 27 -21.52 4.69 36.79
C GLY A 27 -21.75 5.74 37.88
N GLN A 28 -21.28 6.97 37.68
CA GLN A 28 -21.52 8.06 38.63
C GLN A 28 -23.01 8.45 38.71
N THR A 29 -23.74 8.42 37.60
CA THR A 29 -25.19 8.69 37.62
C THR A 29 -26.01 7.62 38.35
N LEU A 30 -25.61 6.34 38.22
CA LEU A 30 -26.23 5.23 38.95
C LEU A 30 -25.95 5.29 40.45
N ALA A 31 -24.69 5.56 40.84
CA ALA A 31 -24.30 5.64 42.25
C ALA A 31 -24.87 6.87 42.97
N GLY A 32 -25.08 7.97 42.26
CA GLY A 32 -25.70 9.18 42.81
C GLY A 32 -27.21 9.05 43.11
N SER A 33 -27.89 8.07 42.52
CA SER A 33 -29.35 7.99 42.49
C SER A 33 -29.97 6.88 43.35
N VAL A 34 -29.18 5.96 43.90
CA VAL A 34 -29.69 4.77 44.61
C VAL A 34 -29.00 4.58 45.96
N GLU A 35 -29.76 4.64 47.06
CA GLU A 35 -29.32 4.20 48.40
C GLU A 35 -30.12 2.95 48.79
N VAL A 36 -29.43 1.85 49.10
CA VAL A 36 -30.08 0.61 49.54
C VAL A 36 -30.12 0.62 51.06
N VAL A 37 -31.28 0.98 51.63
CA VAL A 37 -31.53 0.88 53.08
C VAL A 37 -32.07 -0.51 53.38
N ILE A 38 -31.27 -1.35 54.04
CA ILE A 38 -31.71 -2.65 54.56
C ILE A 38 -32.27 -2.40 55.97
N ARG A 39 -33.60 -2.50 56.14
CA ARG A 39 -34.25 -2.40 57.46
C ARG A 39 -34.56 -3.81 57.97
N ASP A 40 -33.84 -4.26 59.00
CA ASP A 40 -34.20 -5.48 59.71
C ASP A 40 -35.49 -5.26 60.49
N ALA A 41 -36.57 -5.89 60.04
CA ALA A 41 -37.81 -5.98 60.82
C ALA A 41 -37.66 -7.10 61.85
N PHE A 42 -37.15 -6.77 63.04
CA PHE A 42 -37.18 -7.68 64.19
C PHE A 42 -38.60 -7.72 64.79
N THR A 43 -39.52 -8.39 64.09
CA THR A 43 -40.81 -8.84 64.64
C THR A 43 -41.19 -10.18 64.01
N GLY A 44 -40.73 -11.27 64.62
CA GLY A 44 -41.43 -12.58 64.69
C GLY A 44 -41.82 -13.38 63.43
N GLU A 45 -41.93 -12.78 62.25
CA GLU A 45 -42.31 -13.45 61.01
C GLU A 45 -41.27 -13.20 59.92
N ARG A 46 -40.72 -14.30 59.42
CA ARG A 46 -39.56 -14.36 58.52
C ARG A 46 -39.97 -13.99 57.08
N ARG A 47 -40.19 -12.70 56.80
CA ARG A 47 -40.34 -12.20 55.42
C ARG A 47 -39.47 -10.96 55.19
N THR A 48 -38.34 -11.17 54.52
CA THR A 48 -37.44 -10.10 54.08
C THR A 48 -38.02 -9.42 52.83
N SER A 49 -38.85 -8.40 53.02
CA SER A 49 -39.22 -7.48 51.94
C SER A 49 -38.13 -6.42 51.80
N VAL A 50 -37.30 -6.53 50.77
CA VAL A 50 -36.31 -5.51 50.42
C VAL A 50 -37.03 -4.38 49.68
N THR A 51 -37.22 -3.24 50.33
CA THR A 51 -37.78 -2.03 49.71
C THR A 51 -36.66 -1.03 49.48
N VAL A 52 -36.37 -0.72 48.23
CA VAL A 52 -35.36 0.29 47.84
C VAL A 52 -36.01 1.67 47.92
N LEU A 53 -35.48 2.59 48.74
CA LEU A 53 -36.01 3.95 48.94
C LEU A 53 -34.98 5.02 48.54
N PRO A 54 -35.40 6.14 47.92
CA PRO A 54 -34.52 7.24 47.56
C PRO A 54 -34.14 8.11 48.79
N LYS A 55 -32.91 8.66 48.74
CA LYS A 55 -32.20 9.41 49.81
C LYS A 55 -32.94 10.59 50.46
N GLN A 56 -34.00 11.11 49.83
CA GLN A 56 -34.72 12.30 50.29
C GLN A 56 -35.97 12.02 51.13
N SER A 57 -36.28 10.76 51.42
CA SER A 57 -37.54 10.37 52.07
C SER A 57 -37.42 10.23 53.59
N ALA A 58 -37.03 11.31 54.28
CA ALA A 58 -37.15 11.39 55.74
C ALA A 58 -38.62 11.36 56.22
N GLU A 59 -39.60 11.53 55.32
CA GLU A 59 -41.04 11.52 55.61
C GLU A 59 -41.81 10.30 55.04
N ALA A 60 -41.15 9.15 54.86
CA ALA A 60 -41.78 7.92 54.34
C ALA A 60 -42.79 7.25 55.32
N ALA A 61 -43.13 7.86 56.45
CA ALA A 61 -43.95 7.20 57.50
C ALA A 61 -45.47 7.15 57.20
N ALA A 62 -45.97 7.73 56.10
CA ALA A 62 -47.42 7.83 55.85
C ALA A 62 -47.87 7.54 54.39
N MET A 63 -47.13 6.76 53.60
CA MET A 63 -47.51 6.45 52.21
C MET A 63 -48.23 5.10 52.08
N THR A 64 -49.34 5.09 51.33
CA THR A 64 -50.12 3.87 50.99
C THR A 64 -49.38 3.01 49.94
N PRO A 65 -49.64 1.69 49.87
CA PRO A 65 -48.99 0.80 48.89
C PRO A 65 -49.15 1.24 47.42
N GLY A 66 -50.26 1.92 47.09
CA GLY A 66 -50.49 2.50 45.77
C GLY A 66 -49.59 3.70 45.46
N GLN A 67 -49.32 4.55 46.46
CA GLN A 67 -48.42 5.70 46.35
C GLN A 67 -46.94 5.26 46.22
N VAL A 68 -46.55 4.17 46.88
CA VAL A 68 -45.21 3.58 46.72
C VAL A 68 -45.02 3.04 45.31
N LYS A 69 -46.05 2.43 44.72
CA LYS A 69 -45.98 1.85 43.36
C LYS A 69 -45.92 2.93 42.28
N SER A 70 -46.72 3.99 42.39
CA SER A 70 -46.69 5.11 41.43
C SER A 70 -45.38 5.90 41.50
N LEU A 71 -44.82 6.09 42.69
CA LEU A 71 -43.52 6.74 42.86
C LEU A 71 -42.37 5.89 42.29
N ALA A 72 -42.44 4.57 42.46
CA ALA A 72 -41.48 3.63 41.87
C ALA A 72 -41.56 3.60 40.32
N GLU A 73 -42.76 3.71 39.75
CA GLU A 73 -42.96 3.81 38.30
C GLU A 73 -42.44 5.14 37.74
N GLU A 74 -42.67 6.26 38.43
CA GLU A 74 -42.19 7.59 38.01
C GLU A 74 -40.66 7.72 38.10
N ILE A 75 -40.03 7.16 39.15
CA ILE A 75 -38.57 7.10 39.26
C ILE A 75 -37.97 6.19 38.19
N ARG A 76 -38.62 5.06 37.88
CA ARG A 76 -38.15 4.13 36.84
C ARG A 76 -38.17 4.80 35.47
N ASP A 77 -39.24 5.49 35.11
CA ASP A 77 -39.35 6.13 33.80
C ASP A 77 -38.36 7.29 33.64
N ASN A 78 -38.17 8.10 34.68
CA ASN A 78 -37.15 9.16 34.66
C ASN A 78 -35.72 8.60 34.61
N ALA A 79 -35.44 7.52 35.34
CA ALA A 79 -34.13 6.87 35.29
C ALA A 79 -33.85 6.25 33.90
N LEU A 80 -34.83 5.59 33.29
CA LEU A 80 -34.71 5.03 31.95
C LEU A 80 -34.52 6.13 30.89
N HIS A 81 -35.28 7.23 30.95
CA HIS A 81 -35.10 8.35 30.03
C HIS A 81 -33.70 8.98 30.16
N HIS A 82 -33.22 9.19 31.37
CA HIS A 82 -31.87 9.73 31.58
C HIS A 82 -30.77 8.78 31.09
N LEU A 83 -30.91 7.47 31.33
CA LEU A 83 -29.97 6.46 30.84
C LEU A 83 -29.97 6.38 29.31
N VAL A 84 -31.13 6.43 28.67
CA VAL A 84 -31.25 6.41 27.21
C VAL A 84 -30.65 7.69 26.61
N LEU A 85 -30.94 8.86 27.16
CA LEU A 85 -30.38 10.12 26.67
C LEU A 85 -28.85 10.16 26.81
N MET A 86 -28.32 9.79 27.97
CA MET A 86 -26.87 9.78 28.21
C MET A 86 -26.15 8.73 27.36
N SER A 87 -26.72 7.54 27.20
CA SER A 87 -26.15 6.51 26.32
C SER A 87 -26.20 6.94 24.85
N ALA A 88 -27.27 7.60 24.39
CA ALA A 88 -27.37 8.14 23.05
C ALA A 88 -26.32 9.24 22.78
N ILE A 89 -26.12 10.17 23.72
CA ILE A 89 -25.08 11.21 23.62
C ILE A 89 -23.70 10.55 23.56
N ALA A 90 -23.43 9.58 24.44
CA ALA A 90 -22.16 8.87 24.48
C ALA A 90 -21.85 8.15 23.16
N VAL A 91 -22.83 7.42 22.59
CA VAL A 91 -22.70 6.77 21.29
C VAL A 91 -22.47 7.81 20.18
N GLY A 92 -23.20 8.92 20.19
CA GLY A 92 -23.04 10.00 19.21
C GLY A 92 -21.62 10.59 19.21
N VAL A 93 -21.08 10.88 20.40
CA VAL A 93 -19.69 11.37 20.57
C VAL A 93 -18.69 10.33 20.08
N MET A 94 -18.90 9.05 20.39
CA MET A 94 -18.03 7.95 19.97
C MET A 94 -17.99 7.80 18.44
N VAL A 95 -19.16 7.86 17.77
CA VAL A 95 -19.24 7.81 16.31
C VAL A 95 -18.54 9.01 15.69
N LEU A 96 -18.81 10.23 16.18
CA LEU A 96 -18.17 11.44 15.67
C LEU A 96 -16.64 11.37 15.78
N PHE A 97 -16.14 10.94 16.94
CA PHE A 97 -14.72 10.81 17.17
C PHE A 97 -14.08 9.75 16.26
N ALA A 98 -14.70 8.58 16.13
CA ALA A 98 -14.24 7.52 15.24
C ALA A 98 -14.21 7.97 13.78
N SER A 99 -15.22 8.73 13.33
CA SER A 99 -15.24 9.31 11.99
C SER A 99 -14.11 10.31 11.75
N VAL A 100 -13.83 11.20 12.71
CA VAL A 100 -12.74 12.18 12.60
C VAL A 100 -11.37 11.50 12.53
N VAL A 101 -11.11 10.53 13.42
CA VAL A 101 -9.85 9.78 13.43
C VAL A 101 -9.71 8.95 12.16
N GLY A 102 -10.78 8.25 11.74
CA GLY A 102 -10.80 7.47 10.52
C GLY A 102 -10.50 8.32 9.28
N TRP A 103 -11.11 9.50 9.18
CA TRP A 103 -10.86 10.43 8.08
C TRP A 103 -9.42 10.96 8.07
N TRP A 104 -8.88 11.31 9.24
CA TRP A 104 -7.50 11.80 9.37
C TRP A 104 -6.47 10.72 9.01
N VAL A 105 -6.65 9.49 9.48
CA VAL A 105 -5.78 8.35 9.16
C VAL A 105 -5.87 8.01 7.67
N ALA A 106 -7.07 7.93 7.10
CA ALA A 106 -7.26 7.67 5.68
C ALA A 106 -6.56 8.73 4.83
N GLY A 107 -6.72 10.01 5.15
CA GLY A 107 -6.02 11.10 4.46
C GLY A 107 -4.50 10.99 4.54
N ARG A 108 -3.95 10.57 5.70
CA ARG A 108 -2.51 10.38 5.89
C ARG A 108 -1.96 9.20 5.07
N VAL A 109 -2.68 8.08 5.03
CA VAL A 109 -2.25 6.84 4.35
C VAL A 109 -2.45 6.92 2.84
N LEU A 110 -3.48 7.61 2.34
CA LEU A 110 -3.72 7.74 0.90
C LEU A 110 -2.81 8.79 0.23
N ARG A 111 -2.27 9.75 0.98
CA ARG A 111 -1.45 10.83 0.40
C ARG A 111 -0.16 10.33 -0.27
N PRO A 112 0.66 9.44 0.33
CA PRO A 112 1.84 8.86 -0.33
C PRO A 112 1.50 8.03 -1.57
N LEU A 113 0.37 7.33 -1.56
CA LEU A 113 -0.10 6.57 -2.73
C LEU A 113 -0.37 7.48 -3.93
N HIS A 114 -0.88 8.69 -3.69
CA HIS A 114 -1.06 9.67 -4.75
C HIS A 114 0.28 10.09 -5.35
N THR A 115 1.29 10.35 -4.51
CA THR A 115 2.65 10.71 -4.95
C THR A 115 3.28 9.62 -5.81
N ILE A 116 3.23 8.36 -5.36
CA ILE A 116 3.70 7.20 -6.13
C ILE A 116 2.97 7.12 -7.48
N THR A 117 1.65 7.27 -7.47
CA THR A 117 0.82 7.16 -8.68
C THR A 117 1.10 8.29 -9.66
N GLU A 118 1.26 9.52 -9.19
CA GLU A 118 1.58 10.68 -10.03
C GLU A 118 2.96 10.55 -10.66
N GLN A 119 3.97 10.18 -9.86
CA GLN A 119 5.32 9.94 -10.37
C GLN A 119 5.29 8.82 -11.41
N ALA A 120 4.70 7.67 -11.09
CA ALA A 120 4.59 6.55 -12.04
C ALA A 120 3.85 6.95 -13.33
N ARG A 121 2.81 7.79 -13.25
CA ARG A 121 2.04 8.26 -14.42
C ARG A 121 2.81 9.29 -15.25
N SER A 122 3.71 10.05 -14.62
CA SER A 122 4.61 10.99 -15.30
C SER A 122 5.81 10.31 -15.98
N MET A 123 6.10 9.06 -15.61
CA MET A 123 7.22 8.31 -16.19
C MET A 123 6.91 7.86 -17.61
N SER A 124 7.89 8.09 -18.48
CA SER A 124 7.91 7.76 -19.90
C SER A 124 9.30 7.23 -20.28
N ALA A 125 9.43 6.69 -21.49
CA ALA A 125 10.71 6.19 -22.03
C ALA A 125 11.84 7.25 -22.07
N ARG A 126 11.52 8.54 -21.90
CA ARG A 126 12.49 9.65 -21.87
C ARG A 126 12.99 10.03 -20.47
N ASN A 127 12.27 9.67 -19.42
CA ASN A 127 12.55 10.05 -18.03
C ASN A 127 12.48 8.86 -17.05
N ILE A 128 12.62 7.64 -17.56
CA ILE A 128 12.67 6.40 -16.78
C ILE A 128 13.85 6.33 -15.79
N HIS A 129 14.81 7.25 -15.92
CA HIS A 129 15.95 7.40 -15.00
C HIS A 129 15.54 8.07 -13.68
N GLU A 130 14.40 8.77 -13.67
CA GLU A 130 13.83 9.37 -12.47
C GLU A 130 13.33 8.25 -11.53
N ARG A 131 13.31 8.54 -10.23
CA ARG A 131 12.93 7.59 -9.19
C ARG A 131 11.82 8.18 -8.35
N ILE A 132 10.99 7.31 -7.78
CA ILE A 132 9.94 7.69 -6.85
C ILE A 132 10.60 8.29 -5.59
N ALA A 133 11.63 7.61 -5.06
CA ALA A 133 12.42 8.07 -3.92
C ALA A 133 11.54 8.56 -2.77
N LEU A 134 10.62 7.70 -2.33
CA LEU A 134 9.63 8.08 -1.32
C LEU A 134 10.31 8.36 0.03
N ASP A 135 10.26 9.61 0.46
CA ASP A 135 10.73 10.03 1.78
C ASP A 135 9.79 9.53 2.89
N GLY A 136 10.36 8.99 3.97
CA GLY A 136 9.58 8.61 5.15
C GLY A 136 10.15 7.46 5.96
N PRO A 137 9.42 7.02 7.00
CA PRO A 137 9.77 5.84 7.77
C PRO A 137 9.85 4.57 6.90
N PRO A 138 10.61 3.54 7.33
CA PRO A 138 10.58 2.22 6.70
C PRO A 138 9.24 1.54 7.01
N ASP A 139 8.26 1.79 6.15
CA ASP A 139 6.92 1.21 6.18
C ASP A 139 6.60 0.47 4.87
N GLU A 140 5.42 -0.13 4.81
CA GLU A 140 4.98 -0.93 3.66
C GLU A 140 4.84 -0.10 2.36
N LEU A 141 4.60 1.20 2.48
CA LEU A 141 4.50 2.10 1.33
C LEU A 141 5.88 2.44 0.78
N ARG A 142 6.87 2.62 1.67
CA ARG A 142 8.27 2.77 1.27
C ARG A 142 8.82 1.51 0.63
N ASP A 143 8.56 0.33 1.20
CA ASP A 143 8.96 -0.95 0.59
C ASP A 143 8.37 -1.12 -0.83
N LEU A 144 7.12 -0.67 -1.03
CA LEU A 144 6.48 -0.66 -2.34
C LEU A 144 7.17 0.32 -3.30
N ALA A 145 7.47 1.54 -2.86
CA ALA A 145 8.19 2.53 -3.66
C ALA A 145 9.57 2.02 -4.08
N ASP A 146 10.32 1.42 -3.15
CA ASP A 146 11.64 0.83 -3.41
C ASP A 146 11.55 -0.30 -4.45
N THR A 147 10.53 -1.17 -4.34
CA THR A 147 10.26 -2.22 -5.33
C THR A 147 9.98 -1.65 -6.72
N PHE A 148 9.22 -0.54 -6.81
CA PHE A 148 8.99 0.15 -8.07
C PHE A 148 10.27 0.75 -8.65
N ASP A 149 11.10 1.36 -7.81
CA ASP A 149 12.38 1.93 -8.21
C ASP A 149 13.34 0.86 -8.75
N ASP A 150 13.38 -0.33 -8.15
CA ASP A 150 14.13 -1.49 -8.67
C ASP A 150 13.62 -1.95 -10.04
N MET A 151 12.30 -2.00 -10.23
CA MET A 151 11.71 -2.34 -11.54
C MET A 151 12.09 -1.30 -12.60
N LEU A 152 12.04 -0.02 -12.26
CA LEU A 152 12.43 1.08 -13.13
C LEU A 152 13.92 1.02 -13.47
N GLU A 153 14.77 0.68 -12.51
CA GLU A 153 16.21 0.52 -12.75
C GLU A 153 16.51 -0.62 -13.74
N ARG A 154 15.83 -1.76 -13.60
CA ARG A 154 15.96 -2.88 -14.54
C ARG A 154 15.48 -2.51 -15.94
N LEU A 155 14.38 -1.75 -16.02
CA LEU A 155 13.85 -1.26 -17.29
C LEU A 155 14.80 -0.26 -17.96
N ASP A 156 15.38 0.65 -17.18
CA ASP A 156 16.35 1.64 -17.65
C ASP A 156 17.62 1.00 -18.23
N ARG A 157 18.17 0.01 -17.52
CA ARG A 157 19.31 -0.79 -18.01
C ARG A 157 18.99 -1.46 -19.34
N THR A 158 17.79 -2.03 -19.46
CA THR A 158 17.36 -2.75 -20.68
C THR A 158 17.22 -1.79 -21.87
N PHE A 159 16.54 -0.65 -21.70
CA PHE A 159 16.40 0.35 -22.76
C PHE A 159 17.73 0.98 -23.15
N THR A 160 18.60 1.26 -22.18
CA THR A 160 19.94 1.80 -22.45
C THR A 160 20.79 0.80 -23.25
N SER A 161 20.74 -0.50 -22.90
CA SER A 161 21.43 -1.53 -23.67
C SER A 161 20.90 -1.61 -25.10
N GLN A 162 19.57 -1.68 -25.26
CA GLN A 162 18.92 -1.74 -26.57
C GLN A 162 19.29 -0.53 -27.44
N ARG A 163 19.28 0.68 -26.88
CA ARG A 163 19.62 1.91 -27.61
C ARG A 163 21.08 1.91 -28.07
N ARG A 164 21.99 1.45 -27.21
CA ARG A 164 23.42 1.29 -27.54
C ARG A 164 23.62 0.22 -28.62
N PHE A 165 22.92 -0.92 -28.51
CA PHE A 165 22.94 -1.98 -29.52
C PHE A 165 22.49 -1.48 -30.89
N VAL A 166 21.35 -0.78 -30.96
CA VAL A 166 20.84 -0.22 -32.23
C VAL A 166 21.81 0.81 -32.82
N ALA A 167 22.38 1.69 -31.99
CA ALA A 167 23.38 2.66 -32.44
C ALA A 167 24.62 1.97 -33.02
N ASN A 168 25.18 1.00 -32.29
CA ASN A 168 26.36 0.25 -32.72
C ASN A 168 26.07 -0.55 -33.99
N ALA A 169 24.97 -1.29 -34.05
CA ALA A 169 24.55 -2.03 -35.24
C ALA A 169 24.41 -1.10 -36.46
N SER A 170 23.82 0.08 -36.28
CA SER A 170 23.66 1.07 -37.36
C SER A 170 25.01 1.59 -37.86
N HIS A 171 25.97 1.84 -36.96
CA HIS A 171 27.32 2.27 -37.32
C HIS A 171 28.10 1.15 -38.04
N GLU A 172 28.06 -0.05 -37.49
CA GLU A 172 28.76 -1.21 -38.02
C GLU A 172 28.22 -1.67 -39.37
N LEU A 173 26.92 -1.47 -39.65
CA LEU A 173 26.32 -1.75 -40.97
C LEU A 173 26.55 -0.62 -41.98
N ARG A 174 26.70 0.64 -41.54
CA ARG A 174 26.96 1.77 -42.45
C ARG A 174 28.31 1.64 -43.15
N THR A 175 29.33 1.16 -42.45
CA THR A 175 30.68 0.98 -42.98
C THR A 175 30.74 0.04 -44.19
N PRO A 176 30.27 -1.22 -44.12
CA PRO A 176 30.30 -2.12 -45.27
C PRO A 176 29.40 -1.61 -46.41
N LEU A 177 28.24 -1.01 -46.12
CA LEU A 177 27.39 -0.39 -47.15
C LEU A 177 28.09 0.76 -47.88
N ALA A 178 28.89 1.57 -47.18
CA ALA A 178 29.69 2.62 -47.79
C ALA A 178 30.80 2.04 -48.69
N ILE A 179 31.42 0.93 -48.28
CA ILE A 179 32.43 0.21 -49.08
C ILE A 179 31.80 -0.36 -50.35
N GLU A 180 30.70 -1.09 -50.23
CA GLU A 180 29.96 -1.64 -51.39
C GLU A 180 29.57 -0.53 -52.37
N ARG A 181 29.06 0.59 -51.85
CA ARG A 181 28.72 1.76 -52.66
C ARG A 181 29.95 2.38 -53.34
N ALA A 182 31.09 2.46 -52.65
CA ALA A 182 32.33 2.98 -53.25
C ALA A 182 32.84 2.08 -54.38
N ILE A 183 32.79 0.76 -54.20
CA ILE A 183 33.13 -0.22 -55.25
C ILE A 183 32.22 -0.01 -56.48
N ILE A 184 30.91 0.08 -56.28
CA ILE A 184 29.95 0.29 -57.37
C ILE A 184 30.13 1.66 -58.04
N GLN A 185 30.28 2.74 -57.27
CA GLN A 185 30.29 4.10 -57.84
C GLN A 185 31.63 4.51 -58.44
N VAL A 186 32.75 4.05 -57.88
CA VAL A 186 34.09 4.48 -58.30
C VAL A 186 34.73 3.44 -59.19
N ARG A 187 34.68 2.17 -58.79
CA ARG A 187 35.39 1.11 -59.51
C ARG A 187 34.62 0.62 -60.72
N LEU A 188 33.32 0.36 -60.59
CA LEU A 188 32.51 -0.08 -61.73
C LEU A 188 32.37 1.01 -62.79
N ALA A 189 32.30 2.29 -62.38
CA ALA A 189 32.19 3.41 -63.32
C ALA A 189 33.41 3.58 -64.25
N ASN A 190 34.59 3.09 -63.86
CA ASN A 190 35.83 3.17 -64.64
C ASN A 190 36.37 1.78 -65.04
N ALA A 191 35.54 0.73 -64.94
CA ALA A 191 35.99 -0.64 -65.13
C ALA A 191 36.21 -1.00 -66.62
N ARG A 192 37.32 -1.68 -66.90
CA ARG A 192 37.53 -2.39 -68.17
C ARG A 192 36.96 -3.81 -68.07
N PRO A 193 36.69 -4.51 -69.19
CA PRO A 193 36.13 -5.86 -69.16
C PRO A 193 36.92 -6.85 -68.30
N GLU A 194 38.25 -6.76 -68.30
CA GLU A 194 39.14 -7.57 -67.46
C GLU A 194 39.05 -7.27 -65.95
N ASP A 195 38.56 -6.09 -65.56
CA ASP A 195 38.49 -5.67 -64.15
C ASP A 195 37.17 -6.15 -63.47
N ILE A 196 36.18 -6.58 -64.26
CA ILE A 196 34.82 -6.93 -63.79
C ILE A 196 34.83 -8.12 -62.83
N ASP A 197 35.59 -9.17 -63.13
CA ASP A 197 35.65 -10.35 -62.28
C ASP A 197 36.24 -10.03 -60.89
N ALA A 198 37.27 -9.17 -60.86
CA ALA A 198 37.88 -8.70 -59.61
C ALA A 198 36.92 -7.83 -58.79
N ILE A 199 36.19 -6.91 -59.44
CA ILE A 199 35.17 -6.06 -58.78
C ILE A 199 34.04 -6.92 -58.22
N ARG A 200 33.59 -7.94 -58.97
CA ARG A 200 32.56 -8.88 -58.50
C ARG A 200 33.00 -9.61 -57.24
N GLU A 201 34.23 -10.14 -57.21
CA GLU A 201 34.71 -10.85 -56.02
C GLU A 201 34.86 -9.93 -54.82
N GLU A 202 35.36 -8.70 -55.02
CA GLU A 202 35.47 -7.68 -53.97
C GLU A 202 34.09 -7.33 -53.37
N LEU A 203 33.06 -7.20 -54.21
CA LEU A 203 31.69 -6.94 -53.78
C LEU A 203 31.09 -8.15 -53.04
N LEU A 204 31.34 -9.37 -53.50
CA LEU A 204 30.92 -10.59 -52.81
C LEU A 204 31.57 -10.72 -51.43
N ASP A 205 32.85 -10.39 -51.30
CA ASP A 205 33.56 -10.39 -50.03
C ASP A 205 33.03 -9.35 -49.05
N ALA A 206 32.72 -8.15 -49.53
CA ALA A 206 32.04 -7.12 -48.73
C ALA A 206 30.69 -7.62 -48.23
N ASN A 207 29.90 -8.26 -49.11
CA ASN A 207 28.59 -8.81 -48.75
C ASN A 207 28.68 -9.96 -47.73
N ARG A 208 29.62 -10.90 -47.91
CA ARG A 208 29.90 -11.98 -46.94
C ARG A 208 30.32 -11.44 -45.58
N ARG A 209 30.97 -10.27 -45.53
CA ARG A 209 31.31 -9.60 -44.27
C ARG A 209 30.08 -8.98 -43.61
N SER A 210 29.21 -8.33 -44.37
CA SER A 210 27.91 -7.83 -43.89
C SER A 210 27.04 -8.96 -43.32
N ASP A 211 26.97 -10.10 -43.99
CA ASP A 211 26.18 -11.27 -43.53
C ASP A 211 26.71 -11.81 -42.18
N ARG A 212 28.02 -12.00 -42.05
CA ARG A 212 28.64 -12.42 -40.78
C ARG A 212 28.36 -11.45 -39.64
N LEU A 213 28.37 -10.14 -39.91
CA LEU A 213 28.05 -9.12 -38.92
C LEU A 213 26.59 -9.23 -38.46
N LEU A 214 25.67 -9.41 -39.41
CA LEU A 214 24.24 -9.61 -39.16
C LEU A 214 23.98 -10.85 -38.30
N GLN A 215 24.63 -11.97 -38.63
CA GLN A 215 24.56 -13.20 -37.83
C GLN A 215 25.10 -12.98 -36.40
N GLY A 216 26.21 -12.26 -36.26
CA GLY A 216 26.77 -11.89 -34.96
C GLY A 216 25.83 -11.03 -34.11
N LEU A 217 25.20 -10.02 -34.71
CA LEU A 217 24.21 -9.17 -34.04
C LEU A 217 22.97 -9.96 -33.61
N LEU A 218 22.47 -10.88 -34.44
CA LEU A 218 21.34 -11.74 -34.11
C LEU A 218 21.66 -12.71 -32.97
N LEU A 219 22.89 -13.27 -32.96
CA LEU A 219 23.36 -14.12 -31.88
C LEU A 219 23.42 -13.35 -30.56
N LEU A 220 23.99 -12.13 -30.59
CA LEU A 220 24.08 -11.28 -29.41
C LEU A 220 22.69 -10.91 -28.87
N ALA A 221 21.77 -10.46 -29.73
CA ALA A 221 20.39 -10.13 -29.34
C ALA A 221 19.64 -11.33 -28.72
N ARG A 222 19.92 -12.55 -29.17
CA ARG A 222 19.34 -13.77 -28.60
C ARG A 222 19.92 -14.08 -27.21
N SER A 223 21.19 -13.78 -26.99
CA SER A 223 21.86 -13.97 -25.70
C SER A 223 21.41 -12.95 -24.64
N GLU A 224 21.16 -11.69 -25.02
CA GLU A 224 20.73 -10.63 -24.08
C GLU A 224 19.33 -10.88 -23.51
N ASN A 225 18.44 -11.55 -24.26
CA ASN A 225 17.11 -11.94 -23.77
C ASN A 225 17.13 -13.06 -22.71
N GLY A 226 18.31 -13.60 -22.40
CA GLY A 226 18.49 -14.71 -21.46
C GLY A 226 18.06 -16.05 -22.06
N LEU A 227 18.71 -17.13 -21.63
CA LEU A 227 18.21 -18.48 -21.92
C LEU A 227 17.00 -18.74 -21.02
N PRO A 228 15.87 -19.23 -21.58
CA PRO A 228 14.66 -19.51 -20.80
C PRO A 228 14.86 -20.59 -19.73
N GLU A 229 15.90 -21.42 -19.87
CA GLU A 229 16.31 -22.40 -18.87
C GLU A 229 17.79 -22.26 -18.55
N ARG A 230 18.11 -22.30 -17.25
CA ARG A 230 19.48 -22.40 -16.75
C ARG A 230 19.58 -23.70 -15.97
N HIS A 231 20.47 -24.57 -16.42
CA HIS A 231 20.78 -25.83 -15.75
C HIS A 231 22.21 -25.78 -15.20
N PRO A 232 22.47 -26.34 -14.01
CA PRO A 232 23.82 -26.45 -13.50
C PRO A 232 24.65 -27.33 -14.45
N VAL A 233 25.75 -26.77 -14.95
CA VAL A 233 26.72 -27.46 -15.83
C VAL A 233 28.01 -27.63 -15.06
N ASP A 234 28.56 -28.83 -15.08
CA ASP A 234 29.89 -29.11 -14.56
C ASP A 234 30.96 -28.48 -15.47
N VAL A 235 31.62 -27.44 -14.95
CA VAL A 235 32.68 -26.71 -15.65
C VAL A 235 33.93 -27.56 -15.91
N ALA A 236 34.20 -28.58 -15.08
CA ALA A 236 35.34 -29.48 -15.30
C ALA A 236 35.11 -30.38 -16.53
N ALA A 237 33.86 -30.77 -16.79
CA ALA A 237 33.49 -31.55 -17.98
C ALA A 237 33.59 -30.75 -19.29
N VAL A 238 33.42 -29.42 -19.24
CA VAL A 238 33.47 -28.54 -20.42
C VAL A 238 34.89 -28.05 -20.72
N ALA A 239 35.72 -27.85 -19.70
CA ALA A 239 37.11 -27.40 -19.88
C ALA A 239 38.11 -28.52 -20.22
N GLY A 240 37.66 -29.79 -20.22
CA GLY A 240 38.49 -30.98 -20.46
C GLY A 240 38.39 -31.58 -21.87
N ALA A 241 37.70 -30.93 -22.81
CA ALA A 241 37.56 -31.34 -24.22
C ALA A 241 38.25 -30.32 -25.14
#